data_AF-A0A3M2BC92-F1
#
_entry.id   AF-A0A3M2BC92-F1
#
_cell.length_a   1.000
_cell.length_b   1.000
_cell.length_c   1.000
_cell.angle_alpha   90.00
_cell.angle_beta   90.00
_cell.angle_gamma   90.00
#
_symmetry.space_group_name_H-M   'P 1'
#
loop_
_entity.id
_entity.type
_entity.pdbx_description
1 polymer ?
#
loop_
_entity_poly.entity_id
_entity_poly.type
_entity_poly.pdbx_seq_one_letter_code
_entity_poly.pdbx_strand_id
1 'polypeptide(L)'
;MSEWTKYLMYFVLGGLLVSLSTYLGSHGRGFFAALASTFPMISGVTFILIYVNVGTEPTISFAKHLIWLSPPWFVYVLTMLFGVERLGFWSAYGVAMTCYMLSVWMMRALLR
;
A
#
# COMPACT_ATOMS: atom_id res chain seq x y z
N MET A 1 -23.45 12.81 -4.64
CA MET A 1 -22.93 11.97 -5.75
C MET A 1 -23.56 10.59 -5.59
N SER A 2 -23.94 9.90 -6.67
CA SER A 2 -24.52 8.55 -6.51
C SER A 2 -23.46 7.55 -6.03
N GLU A 3 -23.85 6.51 -5.27
CA GLU A 3 -22.92 5.47 -4.80
C GLU A 3 -22.19 4.78 -5.98
N TRP A 4 -22.90 4.55 -7.08
CA TRP A 4 -22.30 4.01 -8.31
C TRP A 4 -21.20 4.91 -8.88
N THR A 5 -21.43 6.21 -8.93
CA THR A 5 -20.43 7.19 -9.38
C THR A 5 -19.20 7.16 -8.46
N LYS A 6 -19.40 7.02 -7.14
CA LYS A 6 -18.32 6.97 -6.15
C LYS A 6 -17.43 5.75 -6.34
N TYR A 7 -18.02 4.55 -6.48
CA TYR A 7 -17.25 3.34 -6.72
C TYR A 7 -16.55 3.34 -8.09
N LEU A 8 -17.20 3.87 -9.13
CA LEU A 8 -16.59 4.03 -10.44
C LEU A 8 -15.37 4.95 -10.38
N MET A 9 -15.45 6.07 -9.65
CA MET A 9 -14.30 6.95 -9.44
C MET A 9 -13.16 6.25 -8.71
N TYR A 10 -13.44 5.49 -7.64
CA TYR A 10 -12.41 4.72 -6.93
C TYR A 10 -11.74 3.70 -7.83
N PHE A 11 -12.51 3.02 -8.68
CA PHE A 11 -12.00 2.08 -9.66
C PHE A 11 -11.09 2.75 -10.70
N VAL A 12 -11.54 3.86 -11.30
CA VAL A 12 -10.76 4.60 -12.31
C VAL A 12 -9.46 5.13 -11.70
N LEU A 13 -9.53 5.70 -10.50
CA LEU A 13 -8.37 6.23 -9.80
C LEU A 13 -7.35 5.14 -9.47
N GLY A 14 -7.79 3.99 -8.95
CA GLY A 14 -6.92 2.84 -8.70
C GLY A 14 -6.33 2.26 -9.98
N GLY A 15 -7.15 2.04 -11.02
CA GLY A 15 -6.72 1.54 -12.31
C GLY A 15 -5.71 2.46 -13.00
N LEU A 16 -5.87 3.78 -12.85
CA LEU A 16 -4.94 4.77 -13.40
C LEU A 16 -3.58 4.69 -12.70
N LEU A 17 -3.53 4.60 -11.36
CA LEU A 17 -2.26 4.48 -10.65
C LEU A 17 -1.51 3.20 -11.01
N VAL A 18 -2.21 2.07 -11.11
CA VAL A 18 -1.62 0.78 -11.51
C VAL A 18 -1.11 0.82 -12.95
N SER A 19 -1.89 1.43 -13.86
CA SER A 19 -1.49 1.58 -15.26
C SER A 19 -0.27 2.48 -15.38
N LEU A 20 -0.26 3.61 -14.67
CA LEU A 20 0.82 4.58 -14.67
C LEU A 20 2.11 3.97 -14.09
N SER A 21 2.02 3.27 -12.96
CA SER A 21 3.18 2.62 -12.35
C SER A 21 3.76 1.53 -13.26
N THR A 22 2.90 0.74 -13.90
CA THR A 22 3.32 -0.30 -14.85
C THR A 22 3.99 0.32 -16.07
N TYR A 23 3.40 1.37 -16.66
CA TYR A 23 3.97 2.09 -17.80
C TYR A 23 5.33 2.71 -17.47
N LEU A 24 5.45 3.38 -16.33
CA LEU A 24 6.73 3.96 -15.90
C LEU A 24 7.78 2.87 -15.62
N GLY A 25 7.36 1.76 -15.00
CA GLY A 25 8.23 0.62 -14.73
C GLY A 25 8.76 -0.03 -16.00
N SER A 26 7.91 -0.21 -17.01
CA SER A 26 8.29 -0.80 -18.30
C SER A 26 9.25 0.07 -19.11
N HIS A 27 9.33 1.37 -18.81
CA HIS A 27 10.25 2.32 -19.46
C HIS A 27 11.51 2.59 -18.64
N GLY A 28 11.82 1.74 -17.65
CA GLY A 28 13.01 1.88 -16.80
C GLY A 28 12.95 3.04 -15.79
N ARG A 29 11.80 3.70 -15.65
CA ARG A 29 11.59 4.82 -14.71
C ARG A 29 11.16 4.30 -13.33
N GLY A 30 12.00 3.44 -12.73
CA GLY A 30 11.69 2.72 -11.49
C GLY A 30 11.28 3.63 -10.33
N PHE A 31 11.93 4.78 -10.14
CA PHE A 31 11.58 5.75 -9.09
C PHE A 31 10.15 6.28 -9.24
N PHE A 32 9.78 6.70 -10.45
CA PHE A 32 8.43 7.23 -10.71
C PHE A 32 7.36 6.13 -10.68
N ALA A 33 7.72 4.90 -11.09
CA ALA A 33 6.85 3.74 -10.94
C ALA A 33 6.55 3.43 -9.46
N ALA A 34 7.58 3.48 -8.61
CA ALA A 34 7.43 3.31 -7.17
C ALA A 34 6.59 4.45 -6.56
N LEU A 35 6.85 5.71 -6.93
CA LEU A 35 6.06 6.87 -6.49
C LEU A 35 4.58 6.73 -6.87
N ALA A 36 4.29 6.37 -8.12
CA ALA A 36 2.91 6.18 -8.57
C ALA A 36 2.21 5.04 -7.81
N SER A 37 2.94 3.97 -7.47
CA SER A 37 2.42 2.83 -6.72
C SER A 37 2.18 3.12 -5.25
N THR A 38 2.96 4.03 -4.64
CA THR A 38 2.87 4.38 -3.22
C THR A 38 2.14 5.69 -2.95
N PHE A 39 1.65 6.36 -4.00
CA PHE A 39 0.87 7.58 -3.87
C PHE A 39 -0.32 7.36 -2.93
N PRO A 40 -0.49 8.18 -1.87
CA PRO A 40 -1.42 7.91 -0.76
C PRO A 40 -2.87 8.26 -1.12
N MET A 41 -3.39 7.68 -2.21
CA MET A 41 -4.75 7.92 -2.67
C MET A 41 -5.78 7.26 -1.77
N ILE A 42 -5.65 5.95 -1.52
CA ILE A 42 -6.60 5.20 -0.70
C ILE A 42 -6.57 5.69 0.75
N SER A 43 -5.36 5.85 1.31
CA SER A 43 -5.18 6.37 2.66
C SER A 43 -5.62 7.82 2.78
N GLY A 44 -5.32 8.68 1.79
CA GLY A 44 -5.77 10.07 1.77
C GLY A 44 -7.29 10.21 1.74
N VAL A 45 -7.99 9.44 0.91
CA VAL A 45 -9.47 9.39 0.91
C VAL A 45 -9.98 8.88 2.25
N THR A 46 -9.37 7.83 2.80
CA THR A 46 -9.74 7.30 4.13
C THR A 46 -9.55 8.34 5.23
N PHE A 47 -8.47 9.11 5.23
CA PHE A 47 -8.25 10.21 6.16
C PHE A 47 -9.38 11.24 6.11
N ILE A 48 -9.76 11.68 4.91
CA ILE A 48 -10.85 12.64 4.71
C ILE A 48 -12.16 12.05 5.26
N LEU A 49 -12.46 10.80 4.92
CA LEU A 49 -13.70 10.16 5.34
C LEU A 49 -13.77 9.98 6.86
N ILE A 50 -12.70 9.51 7.51
CA ILE A 50 -12.67 9.36 8.96
C ILE A 50 -12.81 10.73 9.64
N TYR A 51 -12.09 11.74 9.15
CA TYR A 51 -12.13 13.09 9.73
C TYR A 51 -13.53 13.72 9.63
N VAL A 52 -14.15 13.67 8.44
CA VAL A 52 -15.46 14.28 8.20
C VAL A 52 -16.58 13.55 8.95
N ASN A 53 -16.52 12.22 9.08
CA ASN A 53 -17.61 11.45 9.67
C ASN A 53 -17.45 11.16 11.17
N VAL A 54 -16.21 11.08 11.68
CA VAL A 54 -15.91 10.62 13.04
C VAL A 54 -15.08 11.62 13.85
N GLY A 55 -14.34 12.51 13.19
CA GLY A 55 -13.57 13.59 13.84
C GLY A 55 -12.09 13.27 14.06
N THR A 56 -11.43 14.14 14.83
CA THR A 56 -9.97 14.22 14.92
C THR A 56 -9.31 13.01 15.59
N GLU A 57 -9.83 12.55 16.73
CA GLU A 57 -9.17 11.50 17.53
C GLU A 57 -9.07 10.15 16.78
N PRO A 58 -10.14 9.63 16.15
CA PRO A 58 -10.05 8.43 15.31
C PRO A 58 -9.13 8.60 14.09
N THR A 59 -9.07 9.81 13.53
CA THR A 59 -8.19 10.15 12.41
C THR A 59 -6.72 10.05 12.82
N ILE A 60 -6.36 10.59 13.99
CA ILE A 60 -5.01 10.48 14.56
C ILE A 60 -4.68 9.03 14.90
N SER A 61 -5.63 8.28 15.47
CA SER A 61 -5.45 6.85 15.75
C SER A 61 -5.15 6.07 14.48
N PHE A 62 -5.90 6.30 13.39
CA PHE A 62 -5.65 5.70 12.09
C PHE A 62 -4.24 6.04 11.56
N ALA A 63 -3.81 7.31 11.63
CA ALA A 63 -2.47 7.70 11.24
C ALA A 63 -1.37 6.93 12.00
N LYS A 64 -1.51 6.81 13.33
CA LYS A 64 -0.56 6.08 14.17
C LYS A 64 -0.41 4.63 13.73
N HIS A 65 -1.53 3.94 13.48
CA HIS A 65 -1.50 2.55 13.03
C HIS A 65 -0.92 2.41 11.62
N LEU A 66 -1.13 3.40 10.75
CA LEU A 66 -0.55 3.40 9.41
C LEU A 66 0.97 3.52 9.44
N ILE A 67 1.53 4.27 10.39
CA ILE A 67 2.98 4.34 10.62
C ILE A 67 3.55 2.97 10.99
N TRP A 68 2.87 2.22 11.87
CA TRP A 68 3.28 0.88 12.29
C TRP A 68 3.22 -0.18 11.18
N LEU A 69 2.55 0.09 10.06
CA LEU A 69 2.59 -0.76 8.87
C LEU A 69 3.80 -0.50 7.97
N SER A 70 4.59 0.55 8.24
CA SER A 70 5.80 0.84 7.46
C SER A 70 6.88 -0.25 7.62
N PRO A 71 7.22 -0.73 8.83
CA PRO A 71 8.21 -1.81 8.97
C PRO A 71 7.84 -3.10 8.24
N PRO A 72 6.60 -3.65 8.35
CA PRO A 72 6.17 -4.77 7.51
C PRO A 72 6.30 -4.51 6.00
N TRP A 73 5.99 -3.29 5.55
CA TRP A 73 6.17 -2.92 4.15
C TRP A 73 7.64 -2.95 3.71
N PHE A 74 8.57 -2.47 4.54
CA PHE A 74 10.00 -2.58 4.24
C PHE A 74 10.46 -4.04 4.14
N VAL A 75 9.96 -4.92 5.03
CA VAL A 75 10.24 -6.36 4.94
C VAL A 75 9.79 -6.92 3.59
N TYR A 76 8.56 -6.62 3.17
CA TYR A 76 8.03 -7.02 1.87
C TYR A 76 8.92 -6.57 0.70
N VAL A 77 9.29 -5.28 0.67
CA VAL A 77 10.10 -4.72 -0.42
C VAL A 77 11.50 -5.33 -0.44
N LEU A 78 12.14 -5.50 0.72
CA LEU A 78 13.46 -6.12 0.82
C LEU A 78 13.42 -7.58 0.37
N THR A 79 12.38 -8.33 0.73
CA THR A 79 12.21 -9.71 0.26
C THR A 79 12.05 -9.75 -1.26
N MET A 80 11.31 -8.84 -1.87
CA MET A 80 11.21 -8.75 -3.33
C MET A 80 12.56 -8.36 -3.97
N LEU A 81 13.25 -7.36 -3.41
CA LEU A 81 14.54 -6.88 -3.91
C LEU A 81 15.58 -7.98 -4.01
N PHE A 82 15.72 -8.81 -2.97
CA PHE A 82 16.72 -9.88 -2.94
C PHE A 82 16.18 -11.23 -3.43
N GLY A 83 14.87 -11.43 -3.41
CA GLY A 83 14.22 -12.70 -3.72
C GLY A 83 14.03 -12.92 -5.21
N VAL A 84 13.73 -11.87 -5.98
CA VAL A 84 13.37 -12.01 -7.41
C VAL A 84 14.51 -12.61 -8.23
N GLU A 85 15.75 -12.18 -8.01
CA GLU A 85 16.92 -12.70 -8.73
C GLU A 85 17.25 -14.16 -8.34
N ARG A 86 16.92 -14.58 -7.11
CA ARG A 86 17.33 -15.89 -6.56
C ARG A 86 16.28 -16.98 -6.72
N LEU A 87 15.00 -16.62 -6.60
CA LEU A 87 13.88 -17.55 -6.52
C LEU A 87 12.93 -17.45 -7.72
N GLY A 88 13.13 -16.45 -8.59
CA GLY A 88 12.15 -16.04 -9.60
C GLY A 88 10.98 -15.26 -8.99
N PHE A 89 10.22 -14.58 -9.85
CA PHE A 89 9.19 -13.64 -9.42
C PHE A 89 8.09 -14.28 -8.54
N TRP A 90 7.46 -15.36 -9.00
CA TRP A 90 6.29 -15.94 -8.32
C TRP A 90 6.63 -16.50 -6.94
N SER A 91 7.77 -17.19 -6.82
CA SER A 91 8.26 -17.70 -5.54
C SER A 91 8.64 -16.57 -4.59
N ALA A 92 9.39 -15.56 -5.09
CA ALA A 92 9.77 -14.40 -4.30
C ALA A 92 8.54 -13.62 -3.79
N TYR A 93 7.53 -13.46 -4.64
CA TYR A 93 6.27 -12.80 -4.29
C TYR A 93 5.52 -13.57 -3.18
N GLY A 94 5.41 -14.90 -3.28
CA GLY A 94 4.80 -15.73 -2.24
C GLY A 94 5.52 -15.62 -0.89
N VAL A 95 6.85 -15.63 -0.91
CA VAL A 95 7.66 -15.43 0.31
C VAL A 95 7.47 -14.03 0.86
N ALA A 96 7.50 -12.99 0.02
CA ALA A 96 7.35 -11.60 0.44
C ALA A 96 5.97 -11.34 1.08
N MET A 97 4.91 -11.92 0.52
CA MET A 97 3.56 -11.84 1.11
C MET A 97 3.48 -12.56 2.46
N THR A 98 4.10 -13.73 2.57
CA THR A 98 4.15 -14.47 3.84
C THR A 98 4.91 -13.67 4.90
N CYS A 99 6.10 -13.14 4.57
CA CYS A 99 6.90 -12.31 5.46
C CYS A 99 6.17 -11.02 5.87
N TYR A 100 5.44 -10.39 4.95
CA TYR A 100 4.60 -9.22 5.25
C TYR A 100 3.56 -9.56 6.32
N MET A 101 2.77 -10.62 6.11
CA MET A 101 1.71 -11.01 7.03
C MET A 101 2.25 -11.39 8.43
N LEU A 102 3.38 -12.11 8.48
CA LEU A 102 4.06 -12.43 9.74
C LEU A 102 4.56 -11.17 10.45
N SER A 103 5.10 -10.20 9.70
CA SER A 103 5.58 -8.93 10.25
C SER A 103 4.44 -8.07 10.78
N VAL A 104 3.29 -8.03 10.10
CA VAL A 104 2.08 -7.34 10.59
C VAL A 104 1.59 -7.98 11.89
N TRP A 105 1.54 -9.31 11.94
CA TRP A 105 1.13 -10.03 13.15
C TRP A 105 2.07 -9.75 14.33
N MET A 106 3.39 -9.75 14.07
CA MET A 106 4.40 -9.42 15.07
C MET A 106 4.26 -7.98 15.56
N MET A 107 4.08 -7.00 14.67
CA MET A 107 3.84 -5.61 15.05
C MET A 107 2.58 -5.45 15.90
N ARG A 108 1.48 -6.12 15.51
CA ARG A 108 0.26 -6.13 16.32
C ARG A 108 0.48 -6.75 17.70
N ALA A 109 1.33 -7.77 17.81
CA ALA A 109 1.66 -8.39 19.09
C ALA A 109 2.51 -7.47 19.99
N LEU A 110 3.39 -6.65 19.40
CA LEU A 110 4.21 -5.66 20.12
C LEU A 110 3.43 -4.43 20.57
N LEU A 111 2.35 -4.09 19.86
CA LEU A 111 1.47 -2.95 20.17
C LEU A 111 0.32 -3.31 21.13
N ARG A 112 0.38 -4.51 21.75
CA ARG A 112 -0.60 -4.96 22.75
C ARG A 112 -0.46 -4.21 24.06
#